data_AF-A0A7X4A0F6-F1
#
_entry.id   AF-A0A7X4A0F6-F1
#
_cell.length_a   1.000
_cell.length_b   1.000
_cell.length_c   1.000
_cell.angle_alpha   90.00
_cell.angle_beta   90.00
_cell.angle_gamma   90.00
#
_symmetry.space_group_name_H-M   'P 1'
#
loop_
_entity.id
_entity.type
_entity.pdbx_description
1 polymer ?
#
loop_
_entity_poly.entity_id
_entity_poly.type
_entity_poly.pdbx_seq_one_letter_code
_entity_poly.pdbx_strand_id
1 'polypeptide(L)' 'NFAETLERVIVDTVESGSMTKDLALLVGPDQKWLTTMGFLDKIDENLQSALA' A
#
# COMPACT_ATOMS: atom_id res chain seq x y z
N ASN A 1 11.27 5.21 15.83
CA ASN A 1 10.00 5.75 15.30
C ASN A 1 9.43 4.75 14.30
N PHE A 2 8.83 3.67 14.80
CA PHE A 2 8.35 2.56 13.95
C PHE A 2 6.93 2.83 13.44
N ALA A 3 6.01 3.19 14.35
CA ALA A 3 4.61 3.41 14.03
C ALA A 3 4.42 4.48 12.95
N GLU A 4 5.04 5.66 13.08
CA GLU A 4 4.89 6.72 12.07
C GLU A 4 5.51 6.33 10.72
N THR A 5 6.58 5.52 10.74
CA THR A 5 7.18 4.99 9.51
C THR A 5 6.23 4.01 8.82
N LEU A 6 5.60 3.11 9.59
CA LEU A 6 4.61 2.17 9.06
C LEU A 6 3.39 2.90 8.49
N GLU A 7 2.85 3.88 9.20
CA GLU A 7 1.73 4.69 8.73
C GLU A 7 2.05 5.39 7.41
N ARG A 8 3.23 6.04 7.32
CA ARG A 8 3.69 6.68 6.09
C ARG A 8 3.83 5.68 4.94
N VAL A 9 4.48 4.53 5.18
CA VAL A 9 4.65 3.49 4.15
C VAL A 9 3.31 3.01 3.60
N ILE A 10 2.30 2.83 4.45
CA ILE A 10 0.96 2.43 4.00
C ILE A 10 0.36 3.49 3.07
N VAL A 11 0.44 4.76 3.45
CA VAL A 11 -0.05 5.88 2.63
C VAL A 11 0.68 5.95 1.29
N ASP A 12 2.02 5.96 1.31
CA ASP A 12 2.86 6.02 0.10
C ASP A 12 2.57 4.82 -0.83
N THR A 13 2.29 3.64 -0.28
CA THR A 13 1.94 2.45 -1.05
C THR A 13 0.62 2.65 -1.81
N VAL A 14 -0.39 3.24 -1.18
CA VAL A 14 -1.67 3.57 -1.83
C VAL A 14 -1.48 4.68 -2.87
N GLU A 15 -0.75 5.74 -2.54
CA GLU A 15 -0.50 6.87 -3.45
C GLU A 15 0.32 6.46 -4.70
N SER A 16 1.16 5.43 -4.58
CA SER A 16 1.86 4.81 -5.71
C SER A 16 0.99 3.86 -6.55
N GLY A 17 -0.30 3.73 -6.23
CA GLY A 17 -1.28 2.95 -6.98
C GLY A 17 -1.43 1.49 -6.55
N SER A 18 -0.72 1.06 -5.50
CA SER A 18 -0.86 -0.28 -4.93
C SER A 18 -1.87 -0.23 -3.79
N MET A 19 -3.09 -0.71 -4.04
CA MET A 19 -4.19 -0.63 -3.06
C MET A 19 -5.13 -1.83 -3.18
N THR A 20 -6.02 -1.99 -2.20
CA THR A 20 -7.08 -2.99 -2.21
C THR A 20 -8.29 -2.56 -3.05
N LYS A 21 -9.17 -3.52 -3.36
CA LYS A 21 -10.28 -3.34 -4.29
C LYS A 21 -11.24 -2.22 -3.87
N ASP A 22 -11.51 -2.09 -2.59
CA ASP A 22 -12.36 -1.06 -2.02
C ASP A 22 -11.87 0.36 -2.36
N LEU A 23 -10.59 0.64 -2.18
CA LEU A 23 -10.00 1.93 -2.54
C LEU A 23 -9.95 2.14 -4.06
N ALA A 24 -9.60 1.09 -4.83
CA ALA A 24 -9.55 1.18 -6.29
C ALA A 24 -10.91 1.55 -6.92
N LEU A 25 -12.01 1.04 -6.36
CA LEU A 25 -13.37 1.38 -6.79
C LEU A 25 -13.71 2.86 -6.59
N LEU A 26 -13.05 3.55 -5.64
CA LEU A 26 -13.21 4.99 -5.43
C LEU A 26 -12.42 5.82 -6.46
N VAL A 27 -11.34 5.27 -7.01
CA VAL A 27 -10.51 5.93 -8.03
C VAL A 27 -11.17 5.88 -9.41
N GLY A 28 -11.61 4.70 -9.83
CA GLY A 28 -12.26 4.52 -11.13
C GLY A 28 -12.33 3.07 -11.61
N PRO A 29 -13.11 2.79 -12.67
CA PRO A 29 -13.40 1.41 -13.12
C PRO A 29 -12.18 0.64 -13.63
N ASP A 30 -11.15 1.34 -14.11
CA ASP A 30 -9.95 0.74 -14.69
C ASP A 30 -8.78 0.61 -13.69
N GLN A 31 -8.95 1.13 -12.46
CA GLN A 31 -7.90 1.07 -11.44
C GLN A 31 -7.67 -0.38 -11.01
N LYS A 32 -6.44 -0.86 -11.20
CA LYS A 32 -6.02 -2.18 -10.73
C LYS A 32 -5.87 -2.18 -9.21
N TRP A 33 -6.02 -3.36 -8.62
CA TRP A 33 -5.94 -3.57 -7.17
C TRP A 33 -5.23 -4.88 -6.85
N LEU A 34 -4.78 -5.00 -5.60
CA LEU A 34 -4.12 -6.18 -5.04
C LEU A 34 -5.07 -6.93 -4.10
N THR A 35 -4.91 -8.26 -4.03
CA THR A 35 -5.55 -9.05 -2.97
C THR A 35 -5.03 -8.62 -1.60
N THR A 36 -5.73 -8.99 -0.52
CA THR A 36 -5.31 -8.67 0.85
C THR A 36 -3.85 -9.07 1.10
N MET A 37 -3.45 -10.29 0.71
CA MET A 37 -2.06 -10.74 0.87
C MET A 37 -1.11 -9.96 -0.03
N GLY A 38 -1.47 -9.71 -1.29
CA GLY A 38 -0.61 -8.94 -2.20
C GLY A 38 -0.36 -7.50 -1.72
N PHE A 39 -1.34 -6.86 -1.08
CA PHE A 39 -1.15 -5.54 -0.48
C PHE A 39 -0.25 -5.59 0.76
N LEU A 40 -0.42 -6.59 1.63
CA LEU A 40 0.44 -6.78 2.79
C LEU A 40 1.89 -7.09 2.40
N ASP A 41 2.10 -7.94 1.39
CA ASP A 41 3.43 -8.24 0.85
C ASP A 41 4.09 -6.97 0.30
N LYS A 42 3.30 -6.10 -0.36
CA LYS A 42 3.82 -4.83 -0.90
C LYS A 42 4.18 -3.83 0.21
N ILE A 43 3.38 -3.78 1.28
CA ILE A 43 3.69 -2.96 2.46
C ILE A 43 4.98 -3.47 3.12
N ASP A 44 5.17 -4.79 3.27
CA ASP A 44 6.38 -5.35 3.87
C ASP A 44 7.62 -5.00 3.06
N GLU A 45 7.60 -5.18 1.74
CA GLU A 45 8.69 -4.77 0.84
C GLU A 45 9.09 -3.29 1.02
N ASN A 46 8.10 -2.40 1.05
CA ASN A 46 8.32 -0.97 1.22
C ASN A 46 8.80 -0.63 2.64
N LEU A 47 8.29 -1.31 3.66
CA LEU A 47 8.67 -1.10 5.05
C LEU A 47 10.12 -1.53 5.31
N GLN A 48 10.54 -2.69 4.78
CA GLN A 48 11.92 -3.15 4.86
C GLN A 48 12.87 -2.11 4.23
N SER A 49 12.47 -1.54 3.10
CA SER A 49 13.25 -0.50 2.41
C SER A 49 13.34 0.80 3.21
N ALA A 50 12.28 1.17 3.94
CA ALA A 50 12.23 2.40 4.74
C ALA A 50 12.92 2.29 6.11
N LEU A 51 13.14 1.07 6.60
CA LEU A 51 13.82 0.79 7.88
C LEU A 51 15.32 0.47 7.74
N ALA A 52 15.78 0.23 6.51
CA ALA A 52 17.20 0.04 6.17
C ALA A 52 17.98 1.37 6.22
#